data_AF-A0A4Y9T6X9-F1
#
_entry.id   AF-A0A4Y9T6X9-F1
#
_cell.length_a   1.000
_cell.length_b   1.000
_cell.length_c   1.000
_cell.angle_alpha   90.00
_cell.angle_beta   90.00
_cell.angle_gamma   90.00
#
_symmetry.space_group_name_H-M   'P 1'
#
loop_
_entity.id
_entity.type
_entity.pdbx_description
1 polymer ?
#
loop_
_entity_poly.entity_id
_entity_poly.type
_entity_poly.pdbx_seq_one_letter_code
_entity_poly.pdbx_strand_id
1 'polypeptide(L)' 'MKSPMDRVICDNEKDGEIEISMNLYEINCNNGTSRVTESIDYDFSGKTLNHTSNKRAEWTRTIPDTIGEGLNTFFCKQD' A
#
# COMPACT_ATOMS: atom_id res chain seq x y z
N MET A 1 -36.88 5.02 -7.63
CA MET A 1 -36.18 6.00 -6.76
C MET A 1 -35.67 5.24 -5.55
N LYS A 2 -34.35 5.22 -5.29
CA LYS A 2 -33.80 4.62 -4.06
C LYS A 2 -34.18 5.50 -2.87
N SER A 3 -34.59 4.90 -1.75
CA SER A 3 -35.02 5.63 -0.56
C SER A 3 -33.84 6.38 0.05
N PRO A 4 -34.02 7.58 0.63
CA PRO A 4 -32.96 8.28 1.36
C PRO A 4 -32.33 7.44 2.48
N MET A 5 -33.11 6.54 3.10
CA MET A 5 -32.59 5.61 4.11
C MET A 5 -31.60 4.58 3.54
N ASP A 6 -31.78 4.15 2.29
CA ASP A 6 -30.88 3.17 1.65
C ASP A 6 -29.48 3.77 1.41
N ARG A 7 -29.37 5.10 1.26
CA ARG A 7 -28.08 5.80 1.15
C ARG A 7 -27.36 5.87 2.49
N VAL A 8 -28.08 6.19 3.57
CA VAL A 8 -27.51 6.29 4.92
C VAL A 8 -26.95 4.96 5.40
N ILE A 9 -27.53 3.83 5.01
CA ILE A 9 -27.03 2.50 5.38
C ILE A 9 -25.73 2.18 4.62
N CYS A 10 -25.65 2.42 3.32
CA CYS A 10 -24.42 2.17 2.54
C CYS A 10 -23.24 3.08 2.95
N ASP A 11 -23.52 4.30 3.42
CA ASP A 11 -22.47 5.22 3.88
C ASP A 11 -21.92 4.81 5.26
N ASN A 12 -22.73 4.18 6.12
CA ASN A 12 -22.28 3.66 7.43
C ASN A 12 -21.56 2.30 7.34
N GLU A 13 -21.81 1.50 6.31
CA GLU A 13 -21.15 0.18 6.13
C GLU A 13 -19.66 0.32 5.77
N LYS A 14 -19.23 1.46 5.24
CA LYS A 14 -17.86 1.71 4.77
C LYS A 14 -16.92 2.26 5.82
N ASP A 15 -17.47 2.76 6.93
CA ASP A 15 -16.66 3.27 8.03
C ASP A 15 -15.94 2.10 8.72
N GLY A 16 -14.62 2.09 8.63
CA GLY A 16 -13.80 0.99 9.15
C GLY A 16 -13.44 -0.09 8.12
N GLU A 17 -13.93 0.00 6.88
CA GLU A 17 -13.44 -0.81 5.76
C GLU A 17 -12.20 -0.16 5.11
N ILE A 18 -11.24 -1.00 4.71
CA ILE A 18 -10.02 -0.54 4.04
C ILE A 18 -10.36 -0.19 2.58
N GLU A 19 -10.11 1.06 2.20
CA GLU A 19 -10.22 1.51 0.80
C GLU A 19 -8.84 1.62 0.15
N ILE A 20 -7.87 2.18 0.88
CA ILE A 20 -6.50 2.38 0.36
C ILE A 20 -5.49 1.80 1.34
N SER A 21 -4.59 0.97 0.82
CA SER A 21 -3.36 0.58 1.52
C SER A 21 -2.16 1.25 0.85
N MET A 22 -1.39 2.00 1.63
CA MET A 22 -0.14 2.64 1.21
C MET A 22 1.05 1.94 1.85
N ASN A 23 2.11 1.73 1.07
CA ASN A 23 3.33 1.09 1.53
C ASN A 23 4.54 1.97 1.25
N LEU A 24 5.43 2.13 2.23
CA LEU A 24 6.75 2.70 2.01
C LEU A 24 7.71 1.60 1.56
N TYR A 25 8.09 1.67 0.29
CA TYR A 25 9.09 0.79 -0.32
C TYR A 25 10.47 1.43 -0.31
N GLU A 26 11.45 0.69 0.16
CA GLU A 26 12.87 1.02 -0.01
C GLU A 26 13.49 0.08 -1.04
N ILE A 27 14.29 0.64 -1.96
CA ILE A 27 14.90 -0.07 -3.07
C ILE A 27 16.42 0.08 -3.00
N ASN A 28 17.13 -1.04 -3.11
CA ASN A 28 18.58 -1.09 -3.19
C ASN A 28 19.00 -1.57 -4.60
N CYS A 29 19.39 -0.60 -5.43
CA CYS A 29 19.75 -0.83 -6.82
C CYS A 29 21.04 -1.63 -7.01
N ASN A 30 21.98 -1.57 -6.06
CA ASN A 30 23.26 -2.29 -6.18
C ASN A 30 23.06 -3.80 -6.15
N ASN A 31 22.07 -4.26 -5.38
CA ASN A 31 21.84 -5.68 -5.10
C ASN A 31 20.53 -6.21 -5.70
N GLY A 32 19.72 -5.34 -6.34
CA GLY A 32 18.39 -5.71 -6.82
C GLY A 32 17.47 -6.19 -5.70
N THR A 33 17.60 -5.61 -4.51
CA THR A 33 16.78 -5.97 -3.34
C THR A 33 15.83 -4.83 -2.97
N SER A 34 14.75 -5.17 -2.29
CA SER A 34 13.75 -4.22 -1.81
C SER A 34 13.19 -4.66 -0.46
N ARG A 35 12.55 -3.73 0.25
CA ARG A 35 11.79 -4.04 1.46
C ARG A 35 10.65 -3.04 1.66
N VAL A 36 9.60 -3.47 2.36
CA VAL A 36 8.53 -2.59 2.85
C VAL A 36 8.82 -2.26 4.30
N THR A 37 8.95 -0.98 4.64
CA THR A 37 9.27 -0.53 6.00
C THR A 37 8.08 0.11 6.71
N GLU A 38 7.01 0.42 5.99
CA GLU A 38 5.79 1.02 6.52
C GLU A 38 4.59 0.60 5.68
N SER A 39 3.47 0.34 6.33
CA SER A 39 2.18 0.06 5.72
C SER A 39 1.09 0.80 6.47
N ILE A 40 0.28 1.59 5.75
CA ILE A 40 -0.80 2.40 6.31
C ILE A 40 -2.08 2.10 5.53
N ASP A 41 -3.12 1.69 6.25
CA ASP A 41 -4.45 1.47 5.69
C ASP A 41 -5.35 2.66 6.04
N TYR A 42 -6.09 3.15 5.05
CA TYR A 42 -7.02 4.24 5.16
C TYR A 42 -8.44 3.78 4.78
N ASP A 43 -9.44 4.29 5.50
CA ASP A 43 -10.83 4.15 5.09
C ASP A 43 -11.23 5.15 3.99
N PHE A 44 -12.48 5.05 3.56
CA PHE A 44 -13.08 5.92 2.54
C PHE A 44 -13.13 7.41 2.92
N SER A 45 -12.98 7.76 4.19
CA SER A 45 -12.88 9.15 4.66
C SER A 45 -11.45 9.69 4.68
N GLY A 46 -10.46 8.82 4.40
CA GLY A 46 -9.04 9.12 4.53
C GLY A 46 -8.51 9.00 5.96
N LYS A 47 -9.29 8.44 6.90
CA LYS A 47 -8.84 8.18 8.26
C LYS A 47 -8.01 6.90 8.28
N THR A 48 -6.91 6.93 9.02
CA THR A 48 -6.05 5.76 9.22
C THR A 48 -6.76 4.71 10.08
N LEU A 49 -6.90 3.51 9.53
CA LEU A 49 -7.40 2.31 10.19
C LEU A 49 -6.25 1.57 10.89
N ASN A 50 -5.19 1.28 10.14
CA ASN A 50 -4.01 0.59 10.63
C ASN A 50 -2.75 1.30 10.18
N HIS A 51 -1.72 1.25 11.02
CA HIS A 51 -0.38 1.69 10.67
C HIS A 51 0.62 0.73 11.30
N THR A 52 1.40 0.06 10.45
CA THR A 52 2.51 -0.78 10.87
C THR A 52 3.82 -0.22 10.33
N SER A 53 4.85 -0.19 11.16
CA SER A 53 6.20 0.20 10.74
C SER A 53 7.21 -0.84 11.20
N ASN A 54 8.10 -1.23 10.29
CA ASN A 54 9.21 -2.11 10.56
C ASN A 54 10.46 -1.64 9.82
N LYS A 55 11.20 -0.72 10.44
CA LYS A 55 12.47 -0.20 9.89
C LYS A 55 13.56 -1.28 9.76
N ARG A 56 13.38 -2.42 10.43
CA ARG A 56 14.30 -3.57 10.38
C ARG A 56 13.76 -4.70 9.50
N ALA A 57 12.78 -4.42 8.64
CA ALA A 57 12.33 -5.37 7.63
C ALA A 57 13.54 -5.89 6.83
N GLU A 58 13.53 -7.20 6.59
CA GLU A 58 14.59 -7.87 5.85
C GLU A 58 14.59 -7.42 4.38
N TRP A 59 15.78 -7.25 3.82
CA TRP A 59 15.95 -7.02 2.40
C TRP A 59 15.70 -8.33 1.66
N THR A 60 14.70 -8.35 0.80
CA THR A 60 14.41 -9.51 -0.03
C THR A 60 14.82 -9.23 -1.47
N ARG A 61 15.20 -10.30 -2.18
CA ARG A 61 15.37 -10.20 -3.63
C ARG A 61 14.03 -9.88 -4.26
N THR A 62 14.05 -9.02 -5.25
CA THR A 62 12.83 -8.70 -6.00
C THR A 62 12.36 -9.95 -6.77
N ILE A 63 11.08 -10.28 -6.62
CA ILE A 63 10.46 -11.44 -7.27
C ILE A 63 10.11 -11.05 -8.71
N PRO A 64 10.48 -11.85 -9.73
CA PRO A 64 10.12 -11.58 -11.12
C PRO A 64 8.61 -11.53 -11.36
N ASP A 65 8.21 -10.85 -12.43
CA ASP A 65 6.82 -10.70 -12.88
C ASP A 65 5.91 -10.05 -11.84
N THR A 66 6.47 -9.15 -11.01
CA THR A 66 5.73 -8.39 -9.99
C THR A 66 5.81 -6.90 -10.22
N ILE A 67 4.86 -6.16 -9.62
CA ILE A 67 4.94 -4.69 -9.50
C ILE A 67 6.29 -4.29 -8.86
N GLY A 68 6.78 -5.08 -7.89
CA GLY A 68 8.07 -4.85 -7.25
C GLY A 68 9.26 -4.89 -8.22
N GLU A 69 9.27 -5.80 -9.19
CA GLU A 69 10.28 -5.85 -10.26
C GLU A 69 10.20 -4.64 -11.18
N GLY A 70 8.98 -4.25 -11.56
CA GLY A 70 8.75 -3.05 -12.36
C GLY A 70 9.30 -1.80 -11.67
N LEU A 71 9.03 -1.64 -10.37
CA LEU A 71 9.55 -0.52 -9.57
C LEU A 71 11.07 -0.57 -9.45
N ASN A 72 11.66 -1.72 -9.14
CA ASN A 72 13.11 -1.88 -9.05
C ASN A 72 13.78 -1.49 -10.38
N THR A 73 13.28 -2.04 -11.48
CA THR A 73 13.78 -1.73 -12.83
C THR A 73 13.65 -0.25 -13.18
N PHE A 74 12.50 0.36 -12.86
CA PHE A 74 12.23 1.77 -13.16
C PHE A 74 13.14 2.72 -12.38
N PHE A 75 13.33 2.49 -11.08
CA PHE A 75 14.14 3.39 -10.24
C PHE A 75 15.65 3.14 -10.38
N CYS A 76 16.07 1.92 -10.74
CA CYS A 76 17.49 1.55 -10.79
C CYS A 76 18.11 1.63 -12.18
N LYS A 77 17.31 1.78 -13.25
CA LYS A 77 17.82 2.19 -14.56
C LYS A 77 18.06 3.70 -14.55
N GLN A 78 19.29 4.10 -14.29
CA GLN A 78 19.80 5.40 -14.72
C GLN A 78 20.61 5.18 -16.00
N ASP A 79 20.28 5.95 -17.05
CA ASP A 79 21.06 6.03 -18.29
C ASP A 79 22.50 6.52 -18.05
#